data_AF-A0A8J8D9R8-F1
#
_entry.id   AF-A0A8J8D9R8-F1
#
_cell.length_a   1.000
_cell.length_b   1.000
_cell.length_c   1.000
_cell.angle_alpha   90.00
_cell.angle_beta   90.00
_cell.angle_gamma   90.00
#
_symmetry.space_group_name_H-M   'P 1'
#
loop_
_entity.id
_entity.type
_entity.pdbx_description
1 polymer ?
#
loop_
_entity_poly.entity_id
_entity_poly.type
_entity_poly.pdbx_seq_one_letter_code
_entity_poly.pdbx_strand_id
1 'polypeptide(L)'
;MQQKQYSVFSLPVIVGALGFFVDIYDLLLFNIVRIKSLHELHVPDNVAKEFGENVISWQMLGLVIGGIAWGIMGDKKGRKSVL
;
A
#
# COMPACT_ATOMS: atom_id res chain seq x y z
N MET A 1 -33.86 2.90 -20.49
CA MET A 1 -32.58 2.55 -19.84
C MET A 1 -32.54 3.23 -18.47
N GLN A 2 -32.73 2.47 -17.38
CA GLN A 2 -32.67 3.02 -16.02
C GLN A 2 -31.24 3.47 -15.70
N GLN A 3 -31.04 4.77 -15.51
CA GLN A 3 -29.78 5.34 -15.04
C GLN A 3 -29.59 4.88 -13.58
N LYS A 4 -28.70 3.89 -13.37
CA LYS A 4 -28.32 3.43 -12.04
C LYS A 4 -27.56 4.57 -11.36
N GLN A 5 -28.23 5.33 -10.49
CA GLN A 5 -27.56 6.30 -9.64
C GLN A 5 -26.64 5.55 -8.68
N TYR A 6 -25.33 5.64 -8.90
CA TYR A 6 -24.36 5.15 -7.94
C TYR A 6 -24.34 6.13 -6.76
N SER A 7 -24.86 5.69 -5.62
CA SER A 7 -24.72 6.40 -4.36
C SER A 7 -23.23 6.52 -3.98
N VAL A 8 -22.88 7.57 -3.23
CA VAL A 8 -21.53 7.80 -2.69
C VAL A 8 -21.05 6.60 -1.85
N PHE A 9 -21.98 5.83 -1.29
CA PHE A 9 -21.74 4.57 -0.56
C PHE A 9 -21.78 3.32 -1.46
N SER A 10 -21.53 3.46 -2.76
CA SER A 10 -21.46 2.29 -3.64
C SER A 10 -20.26 1.41 -3.30
N LEU A 11 -20.43 0.09 -3.48
CA LEU A 11 -19.41 -0.92 -3.18
C LEU A 11 -18.01 -0.57 -3.73
N PRO A 12 -17.84 -0.04 -4.97
CA PRO A 12 -16.52 0.31 -5.50
C PRO A 12 -15.85 1.45 -4.72
N VAL A 13 -16.62 2.40 -4.20
CA VAL A 13 -16.08 3.52 -3.41
C VAL A 13 -15.59 3.03 -2.04
N ILE A 14 -16.36 2.13 -1.41
CA ILE A 14 -15.98 1.53 -0.12
C ILE A 14 -14.73 0.66 -0.29
N VAL A 15 -14.68 -0.19 -1.31
CA VAL A 15 -13.52 -1.04 -1.59
C VAL A 15 -12.28 -0.19 -1.91
N GLY A 16 -12.42 0.86 -2.72
CA GLY A 16 -11.33 1.79 -2.99
C GLY A 16 -10.82 2.53 -1.74
N ALA A 17 -11.74 2.96 -0.85
CA ALA A 17 -11.40 3.61 0.40
C ALA A 17 -10.68 2.67 1.39
N LEU A 18 -11.10 1.40 1.47
CA LEU A 18 -10.43 0.38 2.27
C LEU A 18 -9.03 0.06 1.74
N GLY A 19 -8.87 -0.03 0.42
CA GLY A 19 -7.54 -0.21 -0.20
C GLY A 19 -6.59 0.94 0.16
N PHE A 20 -7.05 2.18 0.07
CA PHE A 20 -6.28 3.35 0.49
C PHE A 20 -5.96 3.34 1.99
N PHE A 21 -6.90 2.92 2.83
CA PHE A 21 -6.69 2.80 4.27
C PHE A 21 -5.57 1.83 4.62
N VAL A 22 -5.57 0.64 4.00
CA VAL A 22 -4.52 -0.37 4.21
C VAL A 22 -3.14 0.16 3.79
N ASP A 23 -3.04 0.84 2.65
CA ASP A 23 -1.78 1.40 2.13
C ASP A 23 -1.14 2.43 3.09
N ILE A 24 -1.94 3.40 3.55
CA ILE A 24 -1.46 4.41 4.51
C ILE A 24 -1.17 3.79 5.89
N TYR A 25 -1.96 2.79 6.31
CA TYR A 25 -1.73 2.11 7.58
C TYR A 25 -0.38 1.40 7.60
N ASP A 26 0.00 0.72 6.52
CA ASP A 26 1.28 0.02 6.41
C ASP A 26 2.48 0.99 6.44
N LEU A 27 2.37 2.13 5.74
CA LEU A 27 3.41 3.17 5.75
C LEU A 27 3.58 3.80 7.14
N LEU A 28 2.48 4.10 7.84
CA LEU A 28 2.51 4.70 9.17
C LEU A 28 2.99 3.71 10.23
N LEU A 29 2.47 2.49 10.20
CA LEU A 29 2.84 1.45 11.17
C LEU A 29 4.33 1.17 11.09
N PHE A 30 4.88 0.99 9.88
CA PHE A 30 6.31 0.81 9.70
C PHE A 30 7.10 1.98 10.32
N ASN A 31 6.70 3.23 10.06
CA ASN A 31 7.39 4.40 10.62
C ASN A 31 7.42 4.39 12.17
N ILE A 32 6.32 4.00 12.80
CA ILE A 32 6.17 3.97 14.26
C ILE A 32 6.99 2.84 14.90
N VAL A 33 6.96 1.64 14.32
CA VAL A 33 7.61 0.45 14.95
C VAL A 33 9.04 0.21 14.48
N ARG A 34 9.49 0.84 13.39
CA ARG A 34 10.80 0.60 12.75
C ARG A 34 11.96 0.46 13.74
N ILE A 35 12.12 1.43 14.64
CA ILE A 35 13.26 1.46 15.56
C ILE A 35 13.20 0.28 16.55
N LYS A 36 12.02 0.01 17.12
CA LYS A 36 11.81 -1.11 18.05
C LYS A 36 12.02 -2.46 17.34
N SER A 37 11.48 -2.61 16.14
CA SER A 37 11.64 -3.83 15.33
C SER A 37 13.09 -4.09 14.95
N LEU A 38 13.86 -3.06 14.55
CA LEU A 38 15.29 -3.20 14.24
C LEU A 38 16.12 -3.56 15.49
N HIS A 39 15.79 -2.98 16.64
CA HIS A 39 16.43 -3.30 17.90
C HIS A 39 16.15 -4.76 18.33
N GLU A 40 14.91 -5.26 18.18
CA GLU A 40 14.56 -6.67 18.42
C GLU A 40 15.25 -7.63 17.45
N LEU A 41 15.51 -7.18 16.21
CA LEU A 41 16.31 -7.89 15.22
C LEU A 41 17.83 -7.85 15.50
N HIS A 42 18.26 -7.30 16.64
CA HIS A 42 19.66 -7.15 17.04
C HIS A 42 20.49 -6.32 16.03
N VAL A 43 19.84 -5.40 15.31
CA VAL A 43 20.53 -4.46 14.41
C VAL A 43 21.18 -3.38 15.26
N PRO A 44 22.51 -3.16 15.16
CA PRO A 44 23.16 -2.17 16.00
C PRO A 44 22.74 -0.74 15.60
N ASP A 45 22.62 0.14 16.60
CA ASP A 45 22.02 1.49 16.43
C ASP A 45 22.77 2.36 15.41
N ASN A 46 24.05 2.10 15.20
CA ASN A 46 24.89 2.79 14.23
C ASN A 46 24.46 2.54 12.77
N VAL A 47 23.84 1.39 12.48
CA VAL A 47 23.36 1.00 11.14
C VAL A 47 21.84 0.94 11.04
N ALA A 48 21.12 1.02 12.16
CA ALA A 48 19.66 0.97 12.19
C ALA A 48 18.98 2.04 11.32
N LYS A 49 19.58 3.24 11.21
CA LYS A 49 19.06 4.30 10.34
C LYS A 49 19.17 3.93 8.86
N GLU A 50 20.35 3.49 8.42
CA GLU A 50 20.61 3.07 7.04
C GLU A 50 19.73 1.87 6.66
N PHE A 51 19.61 0.90 7.57
CA PHE A 51 18.75 -0.26 7.37
C PHE A 51 17.28 0.15 7.23
N GLY A 52 16.81 1.09 8.06
CA GLY A 52 15.47 1.64 7.99
C GLY A 52 15.18 2.38 6.68
N GLU A 53 16.14 3.16 6.17
CA GLU A 53 16.05 3.85 4.88
C GLU A 53 16.02 2.87 3.70
N ASN A 54 16.80 1.79 3.77
CA ASN A 54 16.80 0.72 2.78
C ASN A 54 15.46 -0.01 2.71
N VAL A 55 14.85 -0.33 3.86
CA VAL A 55 13.54 -1.01 3.89
C VAL A 55 12.45 -0.13 3.26
N ILE A 56 12.44 1.17 3.53
CA ILE A 56 11.51 2.12 2.86
C ILE A 56 11.78 2.16 1.36
N SER A 57 13.04 2.16 0.94
CA SER A 57 13.40 2.16 -0.48
C SER A 57 12.87 0.91 -1.20
N TRP A 58 12.98 -0.26 -0.57
CA TRP A 58 12.39 -1.50 -1.07
C TRP A 58 10.85 -1.45 -1.09
N GLN A 59 10.23 -0.86 -0.07
CA GLN A 59 8.78 -0.66 -0.02
C GLN A 59 8.30 0.23 -1.18
N MET A 60 8.96 1.37 -1.41
CA MET A 60 8.63 2.28 -2.50
C MET A 60 8.82 1.62 -3.87
N LEU A 61 9.89 0.82 -4.04
CA LEU A 61 10.10 0.04 -5.25
C LEU A 61 8.99 -1.00 -5.46
N GLY A 62 8.55 -1.66 -4.39
CA GLY A 62 7.41 -2.56 -4.39
C GLY A 62 6.11 -1.87 -4.80
N LEU A 63 5.84 -0.65 -4.29
CA LEU A 63 4.68 0.16 -4.68
C LEU A 63 4.71 0.54 -6.17
N VAL A 64 5.88 0.90 -6.71
CA VAL A 64 6.04 1.21 -8.14
C VAL A 64 5.77 -0.02 -9.00
N ILE A 65 6.38 -1.16 -8.66
CA ILE A 65 6.17 -2.42 -9.41
C ILE A 65 4.70 -2.86 -9.32
N GLY A 66 4.12 -2.81 -8.11
CA GLY A 66 2.72 -3.14 -7.86
C GLY A 66 1.77 -2.25 -8.65
N GLY A 67 2.02 -0.93 -8.68
CA GLY A 67 1.23 0.04 -9.44
C GLY A 67 1.28 -0.22 -10.95
N ILE A 68 2.44 -0.56 -11.50
CA ILE A 68 2.57 -0.93 -12.92
C ILE A 68 1.85 -2.25 -13.20
N ALA A 69 2.07 -3.28 -12.38
CA ALA A 69 1.48 -4.60 -12.59
C ALA A 69 -0.06 -4.56 -12.50
N TRP A 70 -0.60 -3.92 -11.45
CA TRP A 70 -2.05 -3.76 -11.27
C TRP A 70 -2.65 -2.76 -12.25
N GLY A 71 -1.91 -1.75 -12.70
CA GLY A 71 -2.33 -0.86 -13.78
C GLY A 71 -2.56 -1.62 -15.09
N ILE A 72 -1.59 -2.45 -15.50
CA ILE A 72 -1.70 -3.30 -16.69
C ILE A 72 -2.85 -4.31 -16.54
N MET A 73 -3.02 -4.91 -15.36
CA MET A 73 -4.13 -5.85 -15.11
C MET A 73 -5.49 -5.14 -15.12
N GLY A 74 -5.58 -3.94 -14.56
CA GLY A 74 -6.79 -3.11 -14.57
C GLY A 74 -7.25 -2.74 -15.97
N ASP A 75 -6.29 -2.44 -16.87
CA ASP A 75 -6.57 -2.14 -18.27
C ASP A 75 -7.00 -3.39 -19.06
N LYS A 76 -6.44 -4.57 -18.75
CA LYS A 76 -6.75 -5.82 -19.47
C LYS A 76 -8.01 -6.53 -19.01
N LYS A 77 -8.31 -6.55 -17.70
CA LYS A 77 -9.44 -7.32 -17.12
C LYS A 77 -10.62 -6.44 -16.68
N GLY A 78 -10.48 -5.12 -16.77
CA GLY A 78 -11.47 -4.15 -16.32
C GLY A 78 -11.46 -3.96 -14.80
N ARG A 79 -11.57 -2.71 -14.35
CA ARG A 79 -11.45 -2.29 -12.93
C ARG A 79 -12.35 -3.02 -11.93
N LYS A 80 -13.46 -3.65 -12.37
CA LYS A 80 -14.36 -4.44 -11.52
C LYS A 80 -13.89 -5.88 -11.25
N SER A 81 -12.90 -6.38 -12.01
CA SER A 81 -12.34 -7.73 -11.89
C SER A 81 -11.00 -7.74 -11.12
N VAL A 82 -10.46 -6.54 -10.83
CA VAL A 82 -9.11 -6.33 -10.32
C VAL A 82 -9.11 -5.65 -8.94
N LEU A 83 -10.20 -4.98 -8.56
CA LEU A 83 -10.46 -4.48 -7.21
C LEU A 83 -11.02 -5.57 -6.31
#